data_AF-A0A7S2M594-F1
#
_entry.id   AF-A0A7S2M594-F1
#
_cell.length_a   1.000
_cell.length_b   1.000
_cell.length_c   1.000
_cell.angle_alpha   90.00
_cell.angle_beta   90.00
_cell.angle_gamma   90.00
#
_symmetry.space_group_name_H-M   'P 1'
#
loop_
_entity.id
_entity.type
_entity.pdbx_description
1 polymer ?
#
loop_
_entity_poly.entity_id
_entity_poly.type
_entity_poly.pdbx_seq_one_letter_code
_entity_poly.pdbx_strand_id
1 'polypeptide(L)'
;NAPAPRPSVSPAPAPAPAASAWVAHPGKNCYAGFGATAIAGMDPGPRALPLAECRAACESRSDCDGFIMPAGQHDSGLCFLRKDVTVSKCLDWAAWDLWVRASAADAQMPATARVAANVYARASGVGAWGGLCTCPDGQQYNVGDNGDSCASLACVGGTPGFCQRRADSSRDGMKATCAPVDVAVAHRDVSGALPERTPKNMYERVPHGVGAWGGTCTCPDGQEYDVGDNGDSCGSLACVGGEAGKCHHKTEEARRGMKVTCALAARPR
;
A
#
# COMPACT_ATOMS: atom_id res chain seq x y z
N ASN A 1 -28.47 -54.01 29.04
CA ASN A 1 -28.63 -53.35 27.72
C ASN A 1 -27.87 -52.05 27.71
N ALA A 2 -26.83 -51.99 26.90
CA ALA A 2 -25.86 -50.90 26.85
C ALA A 2 -26.44 -49.62 26.22
N PRO A 3 -25.98 -48.42 26.61
CA PRO A 3 -26.35 -47.18 25.94
C PRO A 3 -25.74 -47.11 24.52
N ALA A 4 -26.51 -46.61 23.57
CA ALA A 4 -26.16 -46.50 22.16
C ALA A 4 -24.96 -45.55 21.91
N PRO A 5 -24.13 -45.80 20.87
CA PRO A 5 -23.00 -44.92 20.53
C PRO A 5 -23.48 -43.60 19.91
N ARG A 6 -22.81 -42.49 20.26
CA ARG A 6 -23.06 -41.16 19.67
C ARG A 6 -22.63 -41.12 18.20
N PRO A 7 -23.34 -40.39 17.32
CA PRO A 7 -22.90 -40.16 15.96
C PRO A 7 -21.63 -39.28 15.95
N SER A 8 -20.60 -39.77 15.26
CA SER A 8 -19.35 -39.05 14.99
C SER A 8 -19.63 -37.88 14.04
N VAL A 9 -19.49 -36.65 14.52
CA VAL A 9 -19.57 -35.47 13.66
C VAL A 9 -18.21 -35.28 13.00
N SER A 10 -18.15 -35.45 11.67
CA SER A 10 -16.96 -35.18 10.86
C SER A 10 -16.48 -33.73 11.07
N PRO A 11 -15.17 -33.47 11.21
CA PRO A 11 -14.67 -32.11 11.31
C PRO A 11 -14.95 -31.35 10.01
N ALA A 12 -15.41 -30.10 10.16
CA ALA A 12 -15.60 -29.16 9.07
C ALA A 12 -14.30 -28.96 8.27
N PRO A 13 -14.37 -28.74 6.94
CA PRO A 13 -13.19 -28.48 6.13
C PRO A 13 -12.42 -27.28 6.69
N ALA A 14 -11.10 -27.44 6.81
CA ALA A 14 -10.19 -26.41 7.28
C ALA A 14 -10.35 -25.11 6.47
N PRO A 15 -10.22 -23.93 7.10
CA PRO A 15 -10.25 -22.66 6.39
C PRO A 15 -9.15 -22.66 5.32
N ALA A 16 -9.51 -22.26 4.10
CA ALA A 16 -8.59 -22.13 2.98
C ALA A 16 -7.38 -21.26 3.38
N PRO A 17 -6.15 -21.66 3.04
CA PRO A 17 -4.96 -20.89 3.38
C PRO A 17 -5.07 -19.49 2.76
N ALA A 18 -4.65 -18.49 3.55
CA ALA A 18 -4.63 -17.09 3.16
C ALA A 18 -3.99 -16.91 1.78
N ALA A 19 -4.70 -16.24 0.87
CA ALA A 19 -4.19 -15.92 -0.44
C ALA A 19 -2.89 -15.11 -0.31
N SER A 20 -1.75 -15.77 -0.53
CA SER A 20 -0.45 -15.19 -0.87
C SER A 20 -0.61 -13.96 -1.79
N ALA A 21 0.11 -12.87 -1.51
CA ALA A 21 0.04 -11.66 -2.31
C ALA A 21 0.79 -11.89 -3.65
N TRP A 22 0.05 -11.93 -4.76
CA TRP A 22 0.57 -12.04 -6.11
C TRP A 22 0.34 -10.73 -6.86
N VAL A 23 1.35 -10.26 -7.58
CA VAL A 23 1.24 -9.08 -8.44
C VAL A 23 1.11 -9.55 -9.88
N ALA A 24 0.00 -9.17 -10.53
CA ALA A 24 -0.24 -9.46 -11.94
C ALA A 24 0.32 -8.34 -12.82
N HIS A 25 1.00 -8.72 -13.90
CA HIS A 25 1.53 -7.85 -14.93
C HIS A 25 0.97 -8.31 -16.28
N PRO A 26 -0.19 -7.76 -16.71
CA PRO A 26 -0.80 -8.14 -17.97
C PRO A 26 0.08 -7.77 -19.16
N GLY A 27 0.07 -8.60 -20.20
CA GLY A 27 0.81 -8.36 -21.45
C GLY A 27 2.33 -8.38 -21.29
N LYS A 28 2.86 -9.14 -20.32
CA LYS A 28 4.30 -9.28 -20.07
C LYS A 28 4.74 -10.72 -20.24
N ASN A 29 5.86 -10.91 -20.95
CA ASN A 29 6.52 -12.20 -21.10
C ASN A 29 7.98 -12.13 -20.64
N CYS A 30 8.34 -12.94 -19.63
CA CYS A 30 9.69 -13.07 -19.09
C CYS A 30 10.24 -14.48 -19.31
N TYR A 31 11.39 -14.63 -19.94
CA TYR A 31 12.03 -15.93 -20.15
C TYR A 31 13.55 -15.78 -20.15
N ALA A 32 14.28 -16.88 -20.37
CA ALA A 32 15.75 -16.87 -20.40
C ALA A 32 16.28 -15.78 -21.36
N GLY A 33 17.06 -14.85 -20.83
CA GLY A 33 17.58 -13.69 -21.57
C GLY A 33 16.69 -12.43 -21.53
N PHE A 34 15.44 -12.56 -21.07
CA PHE A 34 14.42 -11.50 -21.01
C PHE A 34 13.77 -11.47 -19.64
N GLY A 35 14.58 -11.17 -18.62
CA GLY A 35 14.08 -10.90 -17.27
C GLY A 35 13.57 -12.11 -16.50
N ALA A 36 13.85 -13.35 -16.90
CA ALA A 36 13.63 -14.51 -16.02
C ALA A 36 14.56 -15.66 -16.40
N THR A 37 14.71 -16.62 -15.49
CA THR A 37 15.32 -17.92 -15.76
C THR A 37 14.24 -18.99 -15.77
N ALA A 38 14.37 -19.96 -16.68
CA ALA A 38 13.50 -21.12 -16.73
C ALA A 38 13.73 -22.03 -15.53
N ILE A 39 12.64 -22.61 -15.03
CA ILE A 39 12.69 -23.64 -14.01
C ILE A 39 12.59 -25.00 -14.70
N ALA A 40 13.54 -25.91 -14.39
CA ALA A 40 13.59 -27.22 -15.03
C ALA A 40 12.27 -28.00 -14.84
N GLY A 41 11.75 -28.53 -15.96
CA GLY A 41 10.50 -29.27 -16.02
C GLY A 41 9.23 -28.41 -15.97
N MET A 42 9.35 -27.08 -16.00
CA MET A 42 8.23 -26.14 -15.87
C MET A 42 8.24 -25.04 -16.94
N ASP A 43 8.90 -25.27 -18.08
CA ASP A 43 8.98 -24.34 -19.21
C ASP A 43 8.83 -25.08 -20.56
N PRO A 44 7.59 -25.45 -20.99
CA PRO A 44 6.32 -25.34 -20.25
C PRO A 44 6.17 -26.40 -19.15
N GLY A 45 5.23 -26.16 -18.25
CA GLY A 45 4.73 -27.17 -17.32
C GLY A 45 4.11 -28.38 -18.03
N PRO A 46 3.99 -29.52 -17.33
CA PRO A 46 3.64 -30.81 -17.95
C PRO A 46 2.20 -30.92 -18.46
N ARG A 47 1.29 -30.03 -18.02
CA ARG A 47 -0.10 -29.97 -18.46
C ARG A 47 -0.65 -28.54 -18.38
N ALA A 48 -1.75 -28.29 -19.08
CA ALA A 48 -2.54 -27.08 -18.89
C ALA A 48 -3.23 -27.12 -17.52
N LEU A 49 -3.21 -26.00 -16.81
CA LEU A 49 -3.70 -25.83 -15.45
C LEU A 49 -4.53 -24.55 -15.34
N PRO A 50 -5.51 -24.49 -14.43
CA PRO A 50 -6.10 -23.22 -14.02
C PRO A 50 -5.08 -22.38 -13.24
N LEU A 51 -5.29 -21.06 -13.23
CA LEU A 51 -4.44 -20.05 -12.58
C LEU A 51 -4.12 -20.41 -11.13
N ALA A 52 -5.13 -20.87 -10.38
CA ALA A 52 -4.98 -21.27 -8.99
C ALA A 52 -4.02 -22.47 -8.81
N GLU A 53 -4.05 -23.45 -9.71
CA GLU A 53 -3.15 -24.60 -9.69
C GLU A 53 -1.73 -24.21 -10.13
N CYS A 54 -1.58 -23.34 -11.13
CA CYS A 54 -0.28 -22.83 -11.57
C CYS A 54 0.40 -22.01 -10.45
N ARG A 55 -0.39 -21.19 -9.76
CA ARG A 55 0.03 -20.47 -8.57
C ARG A 55 0.48 -21.43 -7.46
N ALA A 56 -0.34 -22.42 -7.11
CA ALA A 56 0.00 -23.40 -6.08
C ALA A 56 1.28 -24.18 -6.43
N ALA A 57 1.47 -24.52 -7.71
CA ALA A 57 2.70 -25.16 -8.20
C ALA A 57 3.93 -24.28 -7.97
N CYS A 58 3.83 -22.97 -8.20
CA CYS A 58 4.91 -22.04 -7.88
C CYS A 58 5.12 -21.88 -6.37
N GLU A 59 4.05 -21.82 -5.56
CA GLU A 59 4.14 -21.71 -4.09
C GLU A 59 4.79 -22.95 -3.46
N SER A 60 4.57 -24.14 -4.03
CA SER A 60 5.22 -25.38 -3.59
C SER A 60 6.74 -25.40 -3.82
N ARG A 61 7.26 -24.44 -4.60
CA ARG A 61 8.66 -24.37 -4.99
C ARG A 61 9.33 -23.16 -4.35
N SER A 62 10.42 -23.41 -3.63
CA SER A 62 11.24 -22.35 -3.07
C SER A 62 11.94 -21.54 -4.16
N ASP A 63 12.29 -22.17 -5.27
CA ASP A 63 12.99 -21.57 -6.41
C ASP A 63 12.08 -20.85 -7.42
N CYS A 64 10.79 -20.67 -7.15
CA CYS A 64 9.84 -20.09 -8.11
C CYS A 64 9.40 -18.67 -7.78
N ASP A 65 9.94 -17.66 -8.46
CA ASP A 65 9.62 -16.25 -8.20
C ASP A 65 8.33 -15.77 -8.84
N GLY A 66 7.94 -16.43 -9.93
CA GLY A 66 6.74 -16.09 -10.66
C GLY A 66 6.37 -17.15 -11.69
N PHE A 67 5.30 -16.90 -12.42
CA PHE A 67 4.91 -17.75 -13.53
C PHE A 67 4.25 -16.93 -14.63
N ILE A 68 4.21 -17.52 -15.82
CA ILE A 68 3.59 -16.94 -17.01
C ILE A 68 2.52 -17.89 -17.52
N MET A 69 1.41 -17.32 -17.98
CA MET A 69 0.34 -18.05 -18.67
C MET A 69 -0.10 -17.28 -19.94
N PRO A 70 -0.70 -17.95 -20.94
CA PRO A 70 -1.27 -17.25 -22.09
C PRO A 70 -2.39 -16.31 -21.65
N ALA A 71 -2.35 -15.08 -22.14
CA ALA A 71 -3.33 -14.06 -21.78
C ALA A 71 -4.76 -14.52 -22.15
N GLY A 72 -5.68 -14.40 -21.20
CA GLY A 72 -7.07 -14.81 -21.38
C GLY A 72 -7.32 -16.32 -21.37
N GLN A 73 -6.30 -17.15 -21.12
CA GLN A 73 -6.45 -18.61 -20.95
C GLN A 73 -6.12 -19.04 -19.52
N HIS A 74 -6.72 -18.37 -18.53
CA HIS A 74 -6.40 -18.58 -17.12
C HIS A 74 -7.14 -19.78 -16.50
N ASP A 75 -8.17 -20.30 -17.16
CA ASP A 75 -8.92 -21.47 -16.68
C ASP A 75 -8.27 -22.81 -17.10
N SER A 76 -7.45 -22.80 -18.16
CA SER A 76 -6.77 -23.99 -18.69
C SER A 76 -5.58 -23.59 -19.57
N GLY A 77 -4.59 -22.93 -18.97
CA GLY A 77 -3.43 -22.41 -19.68
C GLY A 77 -2.16 -23.22 -19.38
N LEU A 78 -1.20 -23.20 -20.30
CA LEU A 78 0.14 -23.71 -20.00
C LEU A 78 0.80 -22.82 -18.94
N CYS A 79 1.29 -23.45 -17.89
CA CYS A 79 1.94 -22.80 -16.76
C CYS A 79 3.46 -22.81 -16.97
N PHE A 80 4.08 -21.63 -17.02
CA PHE A 80 5.52 -21.47 -17.19
C PHE A 80 6.13 -20.92 -15.92
N LEU A 81 6.72 -21.76 -15.07
CA LEU A 81 7.32 -21.29 -13.81
C LEU A 81 8.67 -20.65 -14.08
N ARG A 82 8.90 -19.51 -13.43
CA ARG A 82 10.05 -18.63 -13.62
C ARG A 82 10.74 -18.36 -12.29
N LYS A 83 12.06 -18.26 -12.34
CA LYS A 83 12.92 -17.82 -11.24
C LYS A 83 13.76 -16.62 -11.66
N ASP A 84 14.36 -15.90 -10.72
CA ASP A 84 15.16 -14.71 -10.97
C ASP A 84 14.39 -13.65 -11.78
N VAL A 85 13.10 -13.47 -11.49
CA VAL A 85 12.21 -12.62 -12.30
C VAL A 85 12.52 -11.13 -12.11
N THR A 86 12.82 -10.45 -13.20
CA THR A 86 13.08 -9.03 -13.32
C THR A 86 12.09 -8.39 -14.29
N VAL A 87 10.97 -7.88 -13.77
CA VAL A 87 9.84 -7.35 -14.56
C VAL A 87 10.27 -6.29 -15.59
N SER A 88 11.24 -5.44 -15.23
CA SER A 88 11.75 -4.37 -16.11
C SER A 88 12.50 -4.86 -17.35
N LYS A 89 12.96 -6.12 -17.37
CA LYS A 89 13.63 -6.75 -18.51
C LYS A 89 12.70 -7.64 -19.34
N CYS A 90 11.45 -7.77 -18.92
CA CYS A 90 10.46 -8.59 -19.63
C CYS A 90 9.94 -7.84 -20.85
N LEU A 91 9.58 -8.62 -21.88
CA LEU A 91 9.01 -8.07 -23.10
C LEU A 91 7.55 -7.66 -22.88
N ASP A 92 7.16 -6.54 -23.47
CA ASP A 92 5.76 -6.18 -23.70
C ASP A 92 5.19 -7.06 -24.80
N TRP A 93 4.40 -8.05 -24.41
CA TRP A 93 3.80 -9.02 -25.31
C TRP A 93 2.42 -9.43 -24.83
N ALA A 94 1.38 -8.82 -25.44
CA ALA A 94 -0.03 -8.99 -25.07
C ALA A 94 -0.59 -10.42 -25.13
N ALA A 95 0.15 -11.38 -25.68
CA ALA A 95 -0.24 -12.79 -25.72
C ALA A 95 0.01 -13.52 -24.38
N TRP A 96 0.68 -12.87 -23.43
CA TRP A 96 1.15 -13.48 -22.18
C TRP A 96 0.90 -12.56 -20.99
N ASP A 97 0.57 -13.17 -19.86
CA ASP A 97 0.43 -12.48 -18.59
C ASP A 97 1.45 -13.07 -17.60
N LEU A 98 2.06 -12.19 -16.78
CA LEU A 98 3.03 -12.56 -15.75
C LEU A 98 2.41 -12.37 -14.36
N TRP A 99 2.71 -13.30 -13.46
CA TRP A 99 2.44 -13.15 -12.03
C TRP A 99 3.72 -13.36 -11.23
N VAL A 100 4.02 -12.45 -10.31
CA VAL A 100 5.18 -12.53 -9.41
C VAL A 100 4.72 -12.60 -7.96
N ARG A 101 5.42 -13.41 -7.15
CA ARG A 101 5.21 -13.42 -5.69
C ARG A 101 5.63 -12.05 -5.14
N ALA A 102 4.88 -11.49 -4.19
CA ALA A 102 5.25 -10.23 -3.54
C ALA A 102 6.70 -10.25 -3.00
N SER A 103 7.15 -11.38 -2.43
CA SER A 103 8.54 -11.55 -1.96
C SER A 103 9.62 -11.56 -3.06
N ALA A 104 9.26 -11.80 -4.32
CA ALA A 104 10.17 -11.75 -5.47
C ALA A 104 10.09 -10.41 -6.23
N ALA A 105 8.93 -9.75 -6.20
CA ALA A 105 8.78 -8.38 -6.69
C ALA A 105 9.61 -7.38 -5.85
N ASP A 106 9.73 -7.63 -4.54
CA ASP A 106 10.52 -6.83 -3.61
C ASP A 106 12.04 -7.07 -3.71
N ALA A 107 12.47 -8.17 -4.36
CA ALA A 107 13.88 -8.54 -4.48
C ALA A 107 14.65 -7.84 -5.62
N GLN A 108 13.94 -7.19 -6.55
CA GLN A 108 14.54 -6.73 -7.82
C GLN A 108 14.50 -5.21 -8.06
N MET A 109 14.35 -4.40 -7.02
CA MET A 109 14.84 -3.01 -7.07
C MET A 109 16.35 -3.00 -6.84
N PRO A 110 17.13 -2.23 -7.62
CA PRO A 110 18.59 -2.30 -7.58
C PRO A 110 19.10 -1.99 -6.17
N ALA A 111 19.93 -2.89 -5.63
CA ALA A 111 20.55 -2.81 -4.31
C ALA A 111 21.63 -1.71 -4.17
N THR A 112 21.43 -0.55 -4.80
CA THR A 112 22.26 0.65 -4.56
C THR A 112 21.62 1.62 -3.57
N ALA A 113 20.44 1.33 -3.06
CA ALA A 113 20.05 1.90 -1.78
C ALA A 113 18.99 1.00 -1.11
N ARG A 114 19.43 0.19 -0.14
CA ARG A 114 18.62 0.06 1.07
C ARG A 114 18.59 1.45 1.67
N VAL A 115 17.69 2.31 1.21
CA VAL A 115 17.44 3.52 1.97
C VAL A 115 16.62 3.03 3.15
N ALA A 116 17.26 2.84 4.29
CA ALA A 116 16.57 2.66 5.57
C ALA A 116 15.85 3.97 6.01
N ALA A 117 15.83 4.98 5.14
CA ALA A 117 15.32 6.34 5.31
C ALA A 117 14.81 6.84 3.95
N ASN A 118 14.15 7.99 3.83
CA ASN A 118 13.83 8.50 2.49
C ASN A 118 15.03 9.24 1.88
N VAL A 119 15.20 9.18 0.56
CA VAL A 119 16.17 10.04 -0.15
C VAL A 119 15.44 11.24 -0.70
N TYR A 120 15.88 12.44 -0.30
CA TYR A 120 15.40 13.70 -0.84
C TYR A 120 16.59 14.49 -1.40
N ALA A 121 16.67 14.59 -2.73
CA ALA A 121 17.83 15.13 -3.43
C ALA A 121 17.45 15.77 -4.76
N ARG A 122 18.37 16.56 -5.35
CA ARG A 122 18.18 17.09 -6.70
C ARG A 122 18.32 16.00 -7.75
N ALA A 123 17.45 16.02 -8.75
CA ALA A 123 17.43 15.13 -9.89
C ALA A 123 17.22 15.93 -11.19
N SER A 124 17.92 15.53 -12.25
CA SER A 124 17.71 16.06 -13.59
C SER A 124 16.33 15.69 -14.13
N GLY A 125 15.70 16.59 -14.87
CA GLY A 125 14.36 16.37 -15.43
C GLY A 125 13.21 16.60 -14.44
N VAL A 126 13.51 17.16 -13.28
CA VAL A 126 12.50 17.59 -12.29
C VAL A 126 12.35 19.10 -12.33
N GLY A 127 11.13 19.58 -12.53
CA GLY A 127 10.82 20.99 -12.73
C GLY A 127 10.56 21.76 -11.44
N ALA A 128 10.42 23.08 -11.56
CA ALA A 128 10.10 23.99 -10.45
C ALA A 128 8.61 23.98 -10.06
N TRP A 129 7.75 23.38 -10.89
CA TRP A 129 6.36 23.12 -10.53
C TRP A 129 6.30 21.83 -9.73
N GLY A 130 5.30 21.63 -8.89
CA GLY A 130 5.29 20.41 -8.08
C GLY A 130 4.41 20.48 -6.84
N GLY A 131 4.65 19.59 -5.90
CA GLY A 131 3.77 19.37 -4.76
C GLY A 131 4.42 18.48 -3.71
N LEU A 132 3.63 18.10 -2.71
CA LEU A 132 4.13 17.31 -1.59
C LEU A 132 4.18 15.82 -1.94
N CYS A 133 5.24 15.13 -1.54
CA CYS A 133 5.35 13.67 -1.59
C CYS A 133 5.27 13.15 -0.16
N THR A 134 4.27 12.32 0.15
CA THR A 134 4.13 11.68 1.46
C THR A 134 4.70 10.26 1.41
N CYS A 135 5.76 10.01 2.14
CA CYS A 135 6.40 8.71 2.20
C CYS A 135 5.66 7.74 3.14
N PRO A 136 5.84 6.41 2.99
CA PRO A 136 5.17 5.40 3.82
C PRO A 136 5.54 5.47 5.31
N ASP A 137 6.68 6.07 5.65
CA ASP A 137 7.09 6.34 7.03
C ASP A 137 6.43 7.60 7.63
N GLY A 138 5.57 8.28 6.86
CA GLY A 138 4.85 9.49 7.25
C GLY A 138 5.59 10.80 7.00
N GLN A 139 6.85 10.77 6.55
CA GLN A 139 7.60 11.98 6.23
C GLN A 139 7.11 12.61 4.92
N GLN A 140 7.15 13.93 4.84
CA GLN A 140 6.67 14.70 3.68
C GLN A 140 7.79 15.53 3.06
N TYR A 141 7.88 15.53 1.73
CA TYR A 141 8.93 16.21 0.96
C TYR A 141 8.33 17.07 -0.14
N ASN A 142 8.82 18.30 -0.29
CA ASN A 142 8.37 19.20 -1.36
C ASN A 142 9.10 18.87 -2.67
N VAL A 143 8.45 18.21 -3.60
CA VAL A 143 9.09 17.71 -4.82
C VAL A 143 8.61 18.47 -6.04
N GLY A 144 9.46 18.52 -7.07
CA GLY A 144 9.09 19.03 -8.38
C GLY A 144 8.24 18.04 -9.18
N ASP A 145 7.72 18.49 -10.31
CA ASP A 145 7.08 17.67 -11.33
C ASP A 145 8.14 17.02 -12.23
N ASN A 146 7.80 15.94 -12.94
CA ASN A 146 8.78 15.29 -13.83
C ASN A 146 8.93 16.01 -15.18
N GLY A 147 8.71 17.33 -15.21
CA GLY A 147 8.76 18.15 -16.42
C GLY A 147 7.59 17.90 -17.38
N ASP A 148 6.50 17.32 -16.89
CA ASP A 148 5.33 16.90 -17.66
C ASP A 148 4.11 17.80 -17.43
N SER A 149 4.33 19.03 -16.94
CA SER A 149 3.28 20.02 -16.66
C SER A 149 2.28 19.55 -15.59
N CYS A 150 2.80 19.03 -14.47
CA CYS A 150 2.01 18.47 -13.36
C CYS A 150 1.21 17.20 -13.71
N ALA A 151 1.60 16.43 -14.73
CA ALA A 151 1.02 15.10 -14.94
C ALA A 151 1.55 14.10 -13.90
N SER A 152 2.77 14.32 -13.38
CA SER A 152 3.32 13.53 -12.28
C SER A 152 4.32 14.32 -11.43
N LEU A 153 4.42 13.93 -10.14
CA LEU A 153 5.43 14.46 -9.23
C LEU A 153 6.66 13.55 -9.20
N ALA A 154 7.82 14.13 -8.90
CA ALA A 154 9.07 13.43 -8.60
C ALA A 154 9.02 12.75 -7.22
N CYS A 155 8.00 11.91 -7.03
CA CYS A 155 7.65 11.19 -5.81
C CYS A 155 7.65 9.69 -6.12
N VAL A 156 8.72 8.99 -5.77
CA VAL A 156 8.88 7.55 -6.04
C VAL A 156 8.68 6.79 -4.74
N GLY A 157 7.80 5.79 -4.73
CA GLY A 157 7.54 4.97 -3.55
C GLY A 157 6.72 5.65 -2.44
N GLY A 158 6.23 6.86 -2.68
CA GLY A 158 5.32 7.60 -1.79
C GLY A 158 4.04 8.01 -2.50
N THR A 159 3.16 8.68 -1.77
CA THR A 159 1.89 9.21 -2.27
C THR A 159 2.09 10.67 -2.73
N PRO A 160 1.98 10.96 -4.04
CA PRO A 160 2.06 12.33 -4.55
C PRO A 160 0.80 13.12 -4.17
N GLY A 161 0.99 14.33 -3.67
CA GLY A 161 -0.06 15.30 -3.35
C GLY A 161 -0.43 16.18 -4.53
N PHE A 162 -1.17 17.25 -4.24
CA PHE A 162 -1.61 18.19 -5.27
C PHE A 162 -0.41 18.91 -5.92
N CYS A 163 -0.32 18.85 -7.25
CA CYS A 163 0.70 19.57 -8.00
C CYS A 163 0.26 21.01 -8.30
N GLN A 164 1.07 21.97 -7.88
CA GLN A 164 0.88 23.38 -8.14
C GLN A 164 1.72 23.79 -9.35
N ARG A 165 1.03 24.32 -10.38
CA ARG A 165 1.66 24.89 -11.60
C ARG A 165 2.21 26.30 -11.35
N ARG A 166 2.98 26.44 -10.27
CA ARG A 166 3.69 27.67 -9.89
C ARG A 166 5.14 27.30 -9.64
N ALA A 167 6.05 28.02 -10.29
CA ALA A 167 7.47 27.81 -10.09
C ALA A 167 7.86 28.19 -8.66
N ASP A 168 8.51 27.27 -7.97
CA ASP A 168 9.03 27.46 -6.62
C ASP A 168 10.46 26.90 -6.55
N SER A 169 11.40 27.77 -6.21
CA SER A 169 12.83 27.44 -6.11
C SER A 169 13.14 26.38 -5.05
N SER A 170 12.28 26.20 -4.05
CA SER A 170 12.48 25.22 -2.96
C SER A 170 12.29 23.77 -3.41
N ARG A 171 11.61 23.56 -4.54
CA ARG A 171 11.35 22.23 -5.14
C ARG A 171 11.94 22.05 -6.54
N ASP A 172 12.60 23.09 -7.06
CA ASP A 172 13.22 23.05 -8.38
C ASP A 172 14.33 22.00 -8.45
N GLY A 173 14.08 20.97 -9.25
CA GLY A 173 14.93 19.79 -9.33
C GLY A 173 14.76 18.81 -8.17
N MET A 174 13.89 19.03 -7.18
CA MET A 174 13.84 18.20 -5.97
C MET A 174 12.99 16.94 -6.15
N LYS A 175 13.57 15.78 -5.86
CA LYS A 175 12.94 14.46 -5.95
C LYS A 175 12.98 13.74 -4.62
N ALA A 176 11.88 13.08 -4.27
CA ALA A 176 11.80 12.14 -3.16
C ALA A 176 11.75 10.70 -3.68
N THR A 177 12.58 9.85 -3.10
CA THR A 177 12.51 8.39 -3.25
C THR A 177 12.30 7.82 -1.85
N CYS A 178 11.07 7.44 -1.59
CA CYS A 178 10.64 6.94 -0.29
C CYS A 178 11.11 5.51 -0.09
N ALA A 179 11.57 5.22 1.12
CA ALA A 179 11.84 3.85 1.53
C ALA A 179 10.51 3.08 1.69
N PRO A 180 10.46 1.79 1.31
CA PRO A 180 9.43 0.93 1.84
C PRO A 180 9.60 0.85 3.36
N VAL A 181 8.50 1.01 4.10
CA VAL A 181 8.53 0.69 5.53
C VAL A 181 8.63 -0.81 5.66
N ASP A 182 9.84 -1.33 5.84
CA ASP A 182 10.02 -2.70 6.30
C ASP A 182 9.33 -2.82 7.67
N VAL A 183 8.13 -3.40 7.71
CA VAL A 183 7.51 -3.94 8.93
C VAL A 183 8.24 -5.24 9.34
N ALA A 184 9.57 -5.26 9.17
CA ALA A 184 10.43 -6.42 9.30
C ALA A 184 11.83 -6.05 9.81
N VAL A 185 11.96 -5.07 10.69
CA VAL A 185 13.05 -5.09 11.69
C VAL A 185 12.44 -4.79 13.04
N ALA A 186 12.04 -5.88 13.70
CA ALA A 186 12.04 -5.94 15.15
C ALA A 186 13.45 -5.54 15.61
N HIS A 187 13.62 -4.32 16.10
CA HIS A 187 14.58 -4.09 17.15
C HIS A 187 14.19 -5.04 18.28
N ARG A 188 14.92 -6.15 18.36
CA ARG A 188 14.96 -7.02 19.52
C ARG A 188 15.50 -6.18 20.66
N ASP A 189 14.62 -5.53 21.39
CA ASP A 189 14.91 -5.15 22.76
C ASP A 189 14.27 -6.17 23.69
N VAL A 190 15.11 -6.67 24.58
CA VAL A 190 14.82 -7.73 25.55
C VAL A 190 14.00 -7.10 26.66
N SER A 191 12.72 -6.89 26.42
CA SER A 191 11.72 -6.58 27.44
C SER A 191 10.36 -6.87 26.83
N GLY A 192 9.82 -8.05 27.12
CA GLY A 192 8.55 -8.55 26.58
C GLY A 192 7.33 -7.75 27.00
N ALA A 193 7.23 -6.50 26.54
CA ALA A 193 6.03 -5.69 26.55
C ALA A 193 5.83 -5.13 25.13
N LEU A 194 4.81 -5.63 24.43
CA LEU A 194 4.38 -5.12 23.13
C LEU A 194 4.03 -3.63 23.26
N PRO A 195 4.59 -2.71 22.45
CA PRO A 195 3.97 -1.40 22.28
C PRO A 195 2.67 -1.63 21.50
N GLU A 196 1.53 -1.35 22.12
CA GLU A 196 0.27 -1.18 21.39
C GLU A 196 0.48 -0.10 20.33
N ARG A 197 0.68 -0.52 19.07
CA ARG A 197 0.58 0.40 17.94
C ARG A 197 -0.90 0.59 17.64
N THR A 198 -1.58 1.30 18.53
CA THR A 198 -2.88 1.88 18.22
C THR A 198 -2.64 2.98 17.19
N PRO A 199 -3.29 2.92 16.01
CA PRO A 199 -3.20 4.00 15.05
C PRO A 199 -3.75 5.27 15.71
N LYS A 200 -2.98 6.37 15.67
CA LYS A 200 -3.26 7.59 16.44
C LYS A 200 -4.13 8.55 15.62
N ASN A 201 -5.13 9.16 16.25
CA ASN A 201 -5.92 10.21 15.63
C ASN A 201 -5.07 11.46 15.35
N MET A 202 -5.28 12.07 14.20
CA MET A 202 -4.60 13.30 13.80
C MET A 202 -5.51 14.50 14.07
N TYR A 203 -5.18 15.27 15.11
CA TYR A 203 -5.92 16.46 15.53
C TYR A 203 -5.09 17.72 15.27
N GLU A 204 -5.57 18.58 14.37
CA GLU A 204 -4.81 19.72 13.87
C GLU A 204 -5.68 20.98 13.69
N ARG A 205 -5.03 22.13 13.58
CA ARG A 205 -5.69 23.40 13.27
C ARG A 205 -5.59 23.69 11.77
N VAL A 206 -6.72 23.63 11.08
CA VAL A 206 -6.87 23.96 9.67
C VAL A 206 -6.96 25.48 9.49
N PRO A 207 -6.15 26.09 8.60
CA PRO A 207 -6.12 27.56 8.42
C PRO A 207 -7.42 28.16 7.88
N HIS A 208 -8.16 27.40 7.06
CA HIS A 208 -9.38 27.86 6.38
C HIS A 208 -10.41 26.72 6.31
N GLY A 209 -11.70 27.06 6.25
CA GLY A 209 -12.77 26.08 6.05
C GLY A 209 -13.28 25.39 7.32
N VAL A 210 -12.73 25.71 8.49
CA VAL A 210 -13.24 25.22 9.79
C VAL A 210 -13.52 26.42 10.71
N GLY A 211 -14.78 26.56 11.11
CA GLY A 211 -15.31 27.68 11.89
C GLY A 211 -15.01 27.60 13.38
N ALA A 212 -15.45 28.63 14.12
CA ALA A 212 -15.35 28.69 15.59
C ALA A 212 -16.59 28.09 16.30
N TRP A 213 -17.66 27.83 15.53
CA TRP A 213 -18.76 26.96 15.93
C TRP A 213 -18.35 25.51 15.74
N GLY A 214 -19.00 24.57 16.41
CA GLY A 214 -18.59 23.17 16.34
C GLY A 214 -19.17 22.31 17.45
N GLY A 215 -18.56 21.14 17.65
CA GLY A 215 -18.99 20.13 18.62
C GLY A 215 -17.88 19.11 18.86
N THR A 216 -18.19 18.00 19.51
CA THR A 216 -17.22 16.94 19.76
C THR A 216 -17.17 15.94 18.61
N CYS A 217 -16.05 15.24 18.45
CA CYS A 217 -15.89 14.10 17.56
C CYS A 217 -15.32 12.93 18.36
N THR A 218 -16.06 11.84 18.42
CA THR A 218 -15.68 10.62 19.14
C THR A 218 -15.05 9.64 18.17
N CYS A 219 -13.74 9.39 18.30
CA CYS A 219 -13.01 8.49 17.43
C CYS A 219 -13.23 7.02 17.80
N PRO A 220 -12.98 6.07 16.87
CA PRO A 220 -13.15 4.63 17.12
C PRO A 220 -12.26 4.05 18.24
N ASP A 221 -11.19 4.76 18.60
CA ASP A 221 -10.34 4.42 19.75
C ASP A 221 -10.88 4.94 21.09
N GLY A 222 -12.05 5.57 21.10
CA GLY A 222 -12.73 6.12 22.26
C GLY A 222 -12.27 7.52 22.67
N GLN A 223 -11.32 8.13 21.95
CA GLN A 223 -10.88 9.49 22.25
C GLN A 223 -11.86 10.52 21.67
N GLU A 224 -12.12 11.59 22.43
CA GLU A 224 -12.99 12.70 22.01
C GLU A 224 -12.18 13.96 21.71
N TYR A 225 -12.53 14.66 20.63
CA TYR A 225 -11.86 15.87 20.16
C TYR A 225 -12.85 16.99 19.90
N ASP A 226 -12.54 18.19 20.38
CA ASP A 226 -13.31 19.40 20.07
C ASP A 226 -13.02 19.88 18.66
N VAL A 227 -13.98 19.77 17.75
CA VAL A 227 -13.79 20.14 16.36
C VAL A 227 -14.69 21.31 15.98
N GLY A 228 -14.21 22.10 15.03
CA GLY A 228 -15.00 23.15 14.42
C GLY A 228 -15.98 22.59 13.40
N ASP A 229 -16.97 23.41 13.07
CA ASP A 229 -17.90 23.26 11.97
C ASP A 229 -17.16 23.47 10.64
N ASN A 230 -17.57 22.82 9.55
CA ASN A 230 -16.93 23.00 8.24
C ASN A 230 -17.35 24.32 7.52
N GLY A 231 -17.89 25.29 8.26
CA GLY A 231 -18.34 26.57 7.73
C GLY A 231 -19.71 26.50 7.06
N ASP A 232 -20.49 25.45 7.33
CA ASP A 232 -21.82 25.22 6.79
C ASP A 232 -22.94 25.47 7.83
N SER A 233 -22.62 26.19 8.92
CA SER A 233 -23.56 26.58 9.96
C SER A 233 -24.14 25.40 10.75
N CYS A 234 -23.27 24.49 11.22
CA CYS A 234 -23.63 23.25 11.91
C CYS A 234 -24.28 22.21 11.00
N GLY A 235 -24.00 22.23 9.70
CA GLY A 235 -24.36 21.16 8.78
C GLY A 235 -23.43 19.95 8.92
N SER A 236 -22.15 20.20 9.25
CA SER A 236 -21.15 19.16 9.45
C SER A 236 -19.98 19.61 10.31
N LEU A 237 -19.49 18.71 11.16
CA LEU A 237 -18.28 18.93 11.95
C LEU A 237 -17.04 18.48 11.19
N ALA A 238 -15.89 19.08 11.50
CA ALA A 238 -14.57 18.70 11.02
C ALA A 238 -14.08 17.40 11.70
N CYS A 239 -14.91 16.36 11.60
CA CYS A 239 -14.79 15.03 12.21
C CYS A 239 -14.74 14.00 11.08
N VAL A 240 -13.55 13.44 10.82
CA VAL A 240 -13.36 12.47 9.74
C VAL A 240 -13.06 11.10 10.34
N GLY A 241 -13.87 10.10 10.04
CA GLY A 241 -13.66 8.71 10.52
C GLY A 241 -14.06 8.46 11.97
N GLY A 242 -14.68 9.43 12.63
CA GLY A 242 -15.30 9.31 13.97
C GLY A 242 -16.78 9.66 13.95
N GLU A 243 -17.43 9.55 15.09
CA GLU A 243 -18.81 9.94 15.31
C GLU A 243 -18.90 11.42 15.71
N ALA A 244 -19.54 12.23 14.87
CA ALA A 244 -19.72 13.66 15.13
C ALA A 244 -20.84 13.89 16.15
N GLY A 245 -20.52 14.56 17.24
CA GLY A 245 -21.44 14.96 18.29
C GLY A 245 -22.30 16.17 17.94
N LYS A 246 -23.02 16.69 18.94
CA LYS A 246 -23.95 17.81 18.74
C LYS A 246 -23.17 19.10 18.47
N CYS A 247 -23.50 19.77 17.36
CA CYS A 247 -22.95 21.09 17.07
C CYS A 247 -23.64 22.18 17.92
N HIS A 248 -22.84 23.14 18.38
CA HIS A 248 -23.28 24.29 19.15
C HIS A 248 -22.87 25.58 18.43
N HIS A 249 -23.83 26.49 18.20
CA HIS A 249 -23.61 27.85 17.66
C HIS A 249 -22.95 28.82 18.67
N LYS A 250 -22.09 28.30 19.54
CA LYS A 250 -21.30 29.12 20.47
C LYS A 250 -19.91 29.31 19.86
N THR A 251 -19.39 30.52 19.91
CA THR A 251 -18.03 30.78 19.43
C THR A 251 -17.05 30.37 20.52
N GLU A 252 -16.24 29.35 20.25
CA GLU A 252 -15.20 28.89 21.17
C GLU A 252 -13.85 28.96 20.43
N GLU A 253 -12.91 29.75 20.95
CA GLU A 253 -11.61 29.94 20.30
C GLU A 253 -10.73 28.68 20.37
N ALA A 254 -10.94 27.83 21.37
CA ALA A 254 -10.22 26.56 21.54
C ALA A 254 -10.43 25.59 20.37
N ARG A 255 -11.63 25.60 19.76
CA ARG A 255 -12.00 24.72 18.64
C ARG A 255 -11.99 25.41 17.28
N ARG A 256 -11.69 26.71 17.23
CA ARG A 256 -11.62 27.47 15.97
C ARG A 256 -10.58 26.84 15.06
N GLY A 257 -11.03 26.36 13.90
CA GLY A 257 -10.13 25.74 12.94
C GLY A 257 -9.74 24.31 13.32
N MET A 258 -10.24 23.73 14.42
CA MET A 258 -9.80 22.41 14.86
C MET A 258 -10.51 21.30 14.10
N LYS A 259 -9.74 20.34 13.59
CA LYS A 259 -10.22 19.18 12.84
C LYS A 259 -9.55 17.93 13.38
N VAL A 260 -10.31 16.84 13.46
CA VAL A 260 -9.74 15.51 13.71
C VAL A 260 -9.97 14.57 12.53
N THR A 261 -8.94 13.80 12.20
CA THR A 261 -9.02 12.61 11.36
C THR A 261 -8.72 11.40 12.23
N CYS A 262 -9.77 10.66 12.55
CA CYS A 262 -9.69 9.49 13.39
C CYS A 262 -9.01 8.34 12.65
N ALA A 263 -8.14 7.64 13.37
CA ALA A 263 -7.55 6.41 12.88
C ALA A 263 -8.57 5.26 12.98
N LEU A 264 -8.56 4.35 12.01
CA LEU A 264 -9.41 3.16 12.06
C LEU A 264 -9.03 2.32 13.28
N ALA A 265 -10.00 2.04 14.16
CA ALA A 265 -9.75 1.19 15.32
C ALA A 265 -9.18 -0.15 14.85
N ALA A 266 -8.04 -0.54 15.42
CA ALA A 266 -7.58 -1.92 15.33
C ALA A 266 -8.67 -2.79 15.96
N ARG A 267 -9.20 -3.75 15.19
CA ARG A 267 -10.27 -4.63 15.66
C ARG A 267 -9.83 -5.30 16.98
N PRO A 268 -10.64 -5.24 18.05
CA PRO A 268 -10.36 -6.05 19.23
C PRO A 268 -10.41 -7.53 18.81
N ARG A 269 -9.44 -8.30 19.32
CA ARG A 269 -9.37 -9.75 19.12
C ARG A 269 -10.51 -10.46 19.84
#